data_AF-A0A0E4H8M5-F1
#
_entry.id   AF-A0A0E4H8M5-F1
#
_cell.length_a   1.000
_cell.length_b   1.000
_cell.length_c   1.000
_cell.angle_alpha   90.00
_cell.angle_beta   90.00
_cell.angle_gamma   90.00
#
_symmetry.space_group_name_H-M   'P 1'
#
loop_
_entity.id
_entity.type
_entity.pdbx_description
1 polymer ?
#
loop_
_entity_poly.entity_id
_entity_poly.type
_entity_poly.pdbx_seq_one_letter_code
_entity_poly.pdbx_strand_id
1 'polypeptide(L)'
;MMILSTILVALVALEHVYILILEMFMWATPRAQKAFGTTSQFAKETKSLAANQGLYNGFLAAGLIWGLFHPNDTFGFQLQLFFLICVGVAAVYGSITAKKSILFVQGLPAFAAILAVVLANL
;
A
#
# COMPACT_ATOMS: atom_id res chain seq x y z
N MET A 1 16.39 8.48 13.71
CA MET A 1 15.58 7.31 13.34
C MET A 1 14.13 7.67 13.07
N MET A 2 13.51 8.57 13.85
CA MET A 2 12.12 9.02 13.61
C MET A 2 11.87 9.64 12.22
N ILE A 3 12.72 10.54 11.72
CA ILE A 3 12.49 11.16 10.39
C ILE A 3 12.48 10.10 9.27
N LEU A 4 13.37 9.11 9.33
CA LEU A 4 13.43 8.04 8.35
C LEU A 4 12.19 7.15 8.39
N SER A 5 11.73 6.74 9.58
CA SER A 5 10.51 5.94 9.72
C SER A 5 9.28 6.72 9.24
N THR A 6 9.17 8.00 9.59
CA THR A 6 8.10 8.89 9.09
C THR A 6 8.08 8.96 7.57
N ILE A 7 9.24 9.18 6.92
CA ILE A 7 9.34 9.26 5.46
C ILE A 7 8.93 7.94 4.81
N LEU A 8 9.39 6.80 5.34
CA LEU A 8 9.09 5.49 4.77
C LEU A 8 7.62 5.10 4.95
N VAL A 9 7.02 5.39 6.11
CA VAL A 9 5.58 5.17 6.33
C VAL A 9 4.75 6.06 5.41
N ALA A 10 5.13 7.34 5.26
CA ALA A 10 4.45 8.26 4.35
C ALA A 10 4.58 7.80 2.89
N LEU A 11 5.74 7.27 2.49
CA LEU A 11 5.94 6.69 1.16
C LEU A 11 4.99 5.52 0.90
N VAL A 12 4.86 4.58 1.84
CA VAL A 12 3.93 3.44 1.71
C VAL A 12 2.48 3.94 1.66
N ALA A 13 2.10 4.90 2.52
CA ALA A 13 0.76 5.48 2.46
C ALA A 13 0.45 6.11 1.09
N LEU A 14 1.38 6.90 0.55
CA LEU A 14 1.25 7.52 -0.77
C LEU A 14 1.19 6.49 -1.90
N GLU A 15 1.95 5.41 -1.79
CA GLU A 15 1.88 4.29 -2.73
C GLU A 15 0.47 3.70 -2.78
N HIS A 16 -0.12 3.40 -1.63
CA HIS A 16 -1.48 2.86 -1.57
C HIS A 16 -2.56 3.85 -2.01
N VAL A 17 -2.37 5.16 -1.78
CA VAL A 17 -3.24 6.19 -2.38
C VAL A 17 -3.12 6.17 -3.91
N TYR A 18 -1.90 6.04 -4.45
CA TYR A 18 -1.69 5.95 -5.89
C TYR A 18 -2.35 4.71 -6.49
N ILE A 19 -2.22 3.55 -5.83
CA ILE A 19 -2.88 2.30 -6.24
C ILE A 19 -4.40 2.45 -6.20
N LEU A 20 -4.95 3.02 -5.11
CA LEU A 20 -6.37 3.33 -5.00
C LEU A 20 -6.85 4.16 -6.20
N ILE A 21 -6.12 5.21 -6.57
CA ILE A 21 -6.52 6.07 -7.68
C ILE A 21 -6.55 5.29 -8.99
N LEU A 22 -5.54 4.45 -9.23
CA LEU A 22 -5.50 3.61 -10.42
C LEU A 22 -6.66 2.61 -10.47
N GLU A 23 -6.96 1.95 -9.36
CA GLU A 23 -7.96 0.88 -9.29
C GLU A 23 -9.41 1.41 -9.27
N MET A 24 -9.67 2.52 -8.57
CA MET A 24 -11.03 3.08 -8.46
C MET A 24 -11.41 3.97 -9.65
N PHE A 25 -10.49 4.82 -10.10
CA PHE A 25 -10.82 5.87 -11.06
C PHE A 25 -10.23 5.64 -12.45
N MET A 26 -9.07 4.98 -12.54
CA MET A 26 -8.34 4.85 -13.80
C MET A 26 -8.25 3.43 -14.35
N TRP A 27 -8.96 2.45 -13.79
CA TRP A 27 -8.75 1.02 -14.07
C TRP A 27 -8.80 0.65 -15.56
N ALA A 28 -9.77 1.22 -16.29
CA ALA A 28 -9.95 0.98 -17.73
C ALA A 28 -9.08 1.87 -18.64
N THR A 29 -8.13 2.63 -18.08
CA THR A 29 -7.21 3.47 -18.87
C THR A 29 -5.96 2.69 -19.31
N PRO A 30 -5.27 3.11 -20.39
CA PRO A 30 -4.01 2.48 -20.81
C PRO A 30 -2.92 2.49 -19.71
N ARG A 31 -2.93 3.50 -18.84
CA ARG A 31 -1.97 3.62 -17.73
C ARG A 31 -2.15 2.51 -16.71
N ALA A 32 -3.38 2.29 -16.24
CA ALA A 32 -3.66 1.21 -15.30
C ALA A 32 -3.44 -0.16 -15.96
N GLN A 33 -3.89 -0.35 -17.19
CA GLN A 33 -3.65 -1.60 -17.94
C GLN A 33 -2.16 -1.95 -18.02
N LYS A 34 -1.29 -0.98 -18.29
CA LYS A 34 0.16 -1.19 -18.29
C LYS A 34 0.72 -1.53 -16.92
N ALA A 35 0.25 -0.85 -15.86
CA ALA A 35 0.71 -1.09 -14.50
C ALA A 35 0.36 -2.51 -14.01
N PHE A 36 -0.90 -2.91 -14.21
CA PHE A 36 -1.46 -4.18 -13.74
C PHE A 36 -1.33 -5.34 -14.75
N GLY A 37 -0.93 -5.06 -15.99
CA GLY A 37 -0.76 -6.09 -17.03
C GLY A 37 -2.09 -6.65 -17.53
N THR A 38 -3.13 -5.82 -17.64
CA THR A 38 -4.48 -6.24 -18.04
C THR A 38 -4.80 -5.83 -19.48
N THR A 39 -5.76 -6.53 -20.10
CA THR A 39 -6.30 -6.15 -21.42
C THR A 39 -7.44 -5.13 -21.27
N SER A 40 -7.73 -4.39 -22.33
CA SER A 40 -8.86 -3.44 -22.35
C SER A 40 -10.20 -4.11 -22.06
N GLN A 41 -10.42 -5.31 -22.58
CA GLN A 41 -11.64 -6.07 -22.31
C GLN A 41 -11.73 -6.47 -20.83
N PHE A 42 -10.69 -7.10 -20.29
CA PHE A 42 -10.66 -7.51 -18.88
C PHE A 42 -10.85 -6.33 -17.94
N ALA A 43 -10.19 -5.19 -18.21
CA ALA A 43 -10.31 -4.00 -17.38
C ALA A 43 -11.73 -3.40 -17.39
N LYS A 44 -12.45 -3.47 -18.53
CA LYS A 44 -13.84 -3.04 -18.59
C LYS A 44 -14.76 -3.97 -17.80
N GLU A 45 -14.59 -5.28 -17.95
CA GLU A 45 -15.41 -6.31 -17.30
C GLU A 45 -15.21 -6.35 -15.77
N THR A 46 -14.00 -6.02 -15.28
CA THR A 46 -13.64 -6.10 -13.85
C THR A 46 -13.62 -4.76 -13.12
N LYS A 47 -14.17 -3.69 -13.72
CA LYS A 47 -14.08 -2.33 -13.16
C LYS A 47 -14.62 -2.20 -11.73
N SER A 48 -15.75 -2.82 -11.41
CA SER A 48 -16.33 -2.78 -10.07
C SER A 48 -15.49 -3.57 -9.05
N LEU A 49 -14.93 -4.71 -9.47
CA LEU A 49 -14.04 -5.51 -8.63
C LEU A 49 -12.77 -4.74 -8.28
N ALA A 50 -12.14 -4.12 -9.28
CA ALA A 50 -10.97 -3.27 -9.08
C ALA A 50 -11.29 -2.07 -8.19
N ALA A 51 -12.43 -1.41 -8.35
CA ALA A 51 -12.82 -0.31 -7.48
C ALA A 51 -12.95 -0.74 -6.00
N ASN A 52 -13.42 -1.96 -5.73
CA ASN A 52 -13.45 -2.50 -4.37
C ASN A 52 -12.04 -2.81 -3.84
N GLN A 53 -11.14 -3.33 -4.68
CA GLN A 53 -9.72 -3.52 -4.35
C GLN A 53 -9.04 -2.19 -4.00
N GLY A 54 -9.31 -1.15 -4.79
CA GLY A 54 -8.79 0.20 -4.55
C GLY A 54 -9.28 0.80 -3.23
N LEU A 55 -10.53 0.54 -2.84
CA LEU A 55 -11.05 0.99 -1.54
C LEU A 55 -10.29 0.35 -0.36
N TYR A 56 -9.96 -0.94 -0.43
CA TYR A 56 -9.13 -1.58 0.60
C TYR A 56 -7.73 -0.96 0.67
N ASN A 57 -7.11 -0.62 -0.48
CA ASN A 57 -5.87 0.15 -0.50
C ASN A 57 -6.03 1.52 0.19
N GLY A 58 -7.19 2.16 0.03
CA GLY A 58 -7.55 3.38 0.76
C GLY A 58 -7.58 3.21 2.28
N PHE A 59 -8.11 2.09 2.79
CA PHE A 59 -8.10 1.81 4.21
C PHE A 59 -6.69 1.60 4.76
N LEU A 60 -5.82 0.94 3.99
CA LEU A 60 -4.40 0.78 4.36
C LEU A 60 -3.71 2.15 4.45
N ALA A 61 -3.87 3.00 3.44
CA ALA A 61 -3.32 4.35 3.45
C ALA A 61 -3.86 5.20 4.61
N ALA A 62 -5.18 5.16 4.85
CA ALA A 62 -5.82 5.89 5.93
C ALA A 62 -5.29 5.45 7.30
N GLY A 63 -5.11 4.15 7.52
CA GLY A 63 -4.52 3.60 8.75
C GLY A 63 -3.09 4.06 9.00
N LEU A 64 -2.25 4.09 7.96
CA LEU A 64 -0.88 4.58 8.04
C LEU A 64 -0.82 6.09 8.31
N ILE A 65 -1.64 6.88 7.62
CA ILE A 65 -1.77 8.33 7.85
C ILE A 65 -2.25 8.60 9.28
N TRP A 66 -3.24 7.83 9.75
CA TRP A 66 -3.72 7.96 11.13
C TRP A 66 -2.61 7.66 12.14
N GLY A 67 -1.84 6.60 11.92
CA GLY A 67 -0.69 6.28 12.76
C GLY A 67 0.41 7.36 12.75
N LEU A 68 0.61 8.06 11.63
CA LEU A 68 1.59 9.15 11.50
C LEU A 68 1.19 10.41 12.29
N PHE A 69 -0.10 10.71 12.37
CA PHE A 69 -0.64 11.92 13.00
C PHE A 69 -1.30 11.66 14.36
N HIS A 70 -1.22 10.45 14.88
CA HIS A 70 -1.82 10.12 16.17
C HIS A 70 -1.11 10.88 17.31
N PRO A 71 -1.83 11.55 18.22
CA PRO A 71 -1.22 12.36 19.29
C PRO A 71 -0.53 11.53 20.38
N ASN A 72 -0.83 10.23 20.46
CA ASN A 72 -0.12 9.28 21.31
C ASN A 72 0.82 8.44 20.45
N ASP A 73 2.13 8.63 20.64
CA ASP A 73 3.18 8.00 19.84
C ASP A 73 3.16 6.47 19.94
N THR A 74 2.91 5.90 21.12
CA THR A 74 2.84 4.45 21.32
C THR A 74 1.69 3.83 20.52
N PHE A 75 0.53 4.47 20.53
CA PHE A 75 -0.62 4.00 19.75
C PHE A 75 -0.39 4.24 18.24
N GLY A 76 0.21 5.37 17.87
CA GLY A 76 0.61 5.65 16.49
C GLY A 76 1.56 4.58 15.94
N PHE A 77 2.57 4.19 16.71
CA PHE A 77 3.48 3.09 16.41
C PHE A 77 2.73 1.76 16.17
N GLN A 78 1.80 1.39 17.05
CA GLN A 78 1.01 0.15 16.92
C GLN A 78 0.16 0.15 15.64
N LEU A 79 -0.48 1.28 15.32
CA LEU A 79 -1.23 1.45 14.07
C LEU A 79 -0.32 1.29 12.85
N GLN A 80 0.79 2.03 12.80
CA GLN A 80 1.74 1.98 11.70
C GLN A 80 2.23 0.54 11.49
N LEU A 81 2.66 -0.13 12.56
CA LEU A 81 3.19 -1.49 12.48
C LEU A 81 2.13 -2.49 11.99
N PHE A 82 0.90 -2.42 12.50
CA PHE A 82 -0.20 -3.29 12.06
C PHE A 82 -0.47 -3.15 10.57
N PHE A 83 -0.67 -1.92 10.08
CA PHE A 83 -0.98 -1.68 8.67
C PHE A 83 0.21 -2.01 7.76
N LEU A 84 1.44 -1.70 8.16
CA LEU A 84 2.62 -2.09 7.40
C LEU A 84 2.77 -3.61 7.28
N ILE A 85 2.47 -4.37 8.34
CA ILE A 85 2.47 -5.84 8.31
C ILE A 85 1.40 -6.33 7.33
N CYS A 86 0.20 -5.77 7.35
CA CYS A 86 -0.85 -6.10 6.37
C CYS A 86 -0.36 -5.88 4.93
N VAL A 87 0.30 -4.74 4.66
CA VAL A 87 0.91 -4.45 3.35
C VAL A 87 1.98 -5.49 3.00
N GLY A 88 2.90 -5.80 3.92
CA GLY A 88 3.96 -6.77 3.70
C GLY A 88 3.42 -8.17 3.37
N VAL A 89 2.41 -8.63 4.11
CA VAL A 89 1.73 -9.92 3.86
C VAL A 89 1.04 -9.90 2.50
N ALA A 90 0.29 -8.84 2.19
CA ALA A 90 -0.38 -8.68 0.90
C ALA A 90 0.61 -8.66 -0.27
N ALA A 91 1.77 -8.00 -0.10
CA ALA A 91 2.80 -7.93 -1.11
C ALA A 91 3.45 -9.31 -1.38
N VAL A 92 3.71 -10.09 -0.33
CA VAL A 92 4.20 -11.48 -0.48
C VAL A 92 3.17 -12.31 -1.21
N TYR A 93 1.92 -12.31 -0.74
CA TYR A 93 0.85 -13.11 -1.35
C TYR A 93 0.61 -12.71 -2.82
N GLY A 94 0.52 -11.41 -3.10
CA GLY A 94 0.33 -10.87 -4.45
C GLY A 94 1.51 -11.14 -5.38
N SER A 95 2.74 -11.18 -4.85
CA SER A 95 3.93 -11.52 -5.65
C SER A 95 3.94 -12.98 -6.13
N ILE A 96 3.32 -13.88 -5.36
CA ILE A 96 3.19 -15.30 -5.67
C ILE A 96 2.01 -15.52 -6.62
N THR A 97 0.89 -14.83 -6.38
CA THR A 97 -0.39 -15.12 -7.06
C THR A 97 -0.67 -14.27 -8.28
N ALA A 98 -0.14 -13.05 -8.36
CA ALA A 98 -0.45 -12.09 -9.43
C ALA A 98 0.78 -11.65 -10.23
N LYS A 99 1.76 -11.00 -9.60
CA LYS A 99 2.92 -10.44 -10.31
C LYS A 99 4.11 -10.25 -9.38
N LYS A 100 5.26 -10.86 -9.73
CA LYS A 100 6.50 -10.78 -8.94
C LYS A 100 6.95 -9.34 -8.62
N SER A 101 6.65 -8.37 -9.49
CA SER A 101 6.99 -6.96 -9.26
C SER A 101 6.31 -6.36 -8.03
N ILE A 102 5.21 -6.93 -7.55
CA ILE A 102 4.50 -6.46 -6.34
C ILE A 102 5.42 -6.52 -5.12
N LEU A 103 6.28 -7.54 -5.01
CA LEU A 103 7.23 -7.63 -3.89
C LEU A 103 8.21 -6.44 -3.89
N PHE A 104 8.60 -5.94 -5.06
CA PHE A 104 9.55 -4.83 -5.17
C PHE A 104 8.87 -3.47 -5.06
N VAL A 105 7.66 -3.33 -5.61
CA VAL A 105 6.93 -2.06 -5.61
C VAL A 105 6.30 -1.81 -4.24
N GLN A 106 5.59 -2.79 -3.66
CA GLN A 106 4.89 -2.67 -2.37
C GLN A 106 5.67 -3.29 -1.21
N GLY A 107 6.24 -4.48 -1.42
CA GLY A 107 6.88 -5.24 -0.34
C GLY A 107 8.14 -4.55 0.19
N LEU A 108 9.05 -4.16 -0.71
CA LEU A 108 10.31 -3.51 -0.34
C LEU A 108 10.10 -2.23 0.51
N PRO A 109 9.29 -1.24 0.10
CA PRO A 109 9.06 -0.06 0.95
C PRO A 109 8.35 -0.43 2.25
N ALA A 110 7.41 -1.38 2.25
CA ALA A 110 6.75 -1.82 3.49
C ALA A 110 7.73 -2.47 4.47
N PHE A 111 8.58 -3.40 4.02
CA PHE A 111 9.58 -4.05 4.87
C PHE A 111 10.64 -3.07 5.38
N ALA A 112 11.07 -2.12 4.54
CA ALA A 112 11.95 -1.04 4.96
C ALA A 112 11.29 -0.16 6.04
N ALA A 113 10.02 0.19 5.86
CA ALA A 113 9.25 0.95 6.83
C ALA A 113 9.06 0.18 8.15
N ILE A 114 8.75 -1.12 8.10
CA ILE A 114 8.63 -1.98 9.30
C ILE A 114 9.93 -1.95 10.10
N LEU A 115 11.07 -2.18 9.43
CA LEU A 115 12.36 -2.18 10.10
C LEU A 115 12.65 -0.80 10.71
N ALA A 116 12.42 0.28 9.97
CA ALA A 116 12.65 1.63 10.46
C ALA A 116 11.76 2.00 11.65
N VAL A 117 10.47 1.63 11.61
CA VAL A 117 9.50 1.89 12.68
C VAL A 117 9.85 1.09 13.94
N VAL A 118 10.21 -0.19 13.81
CA VAL A 118 10.65 -1.00 14.95
C VAL A 118 11.91 -0.41 15.58
N LEU A 119 12.94 -0.15 14.78
CA LEU A 119 14.21 0.39 15.30
C LEU A 119 14.08 1.79 15.91
N ALA A 120 13.13 2.60 15.46
CA ALA A 120 12.87 3.93 16.03
C ALA A 120 12.14 3.89 17.37
N ASN A 121 11.56 2.74 17.75
CA ASN A 121 10.75 2.55 18.96
C ASN A 121 11.32 1.45 19.89
N LEU A 122 12.56 1.01 19.65
CA LEU A 122 13.38 0.26 20.61
C LEU A 122 14.04 1.22 21.59
#